data_AF-A0A5P2C592-F1
#
_entry.id   AF-A0A5P2C592-F1
#
_cell.length_a   1.000
_cell.length_b   1.000
_cell.length_c   1.000
_cell.angle_alpha   90.00
_cell.angle_beta   90.00
_cell.angle_gamma   90.00
#
_symmetry.space_group_name_H-M   'P 1'
#
loop_
_entity.id
_entity.type
_entity.pdbx_description
1 polymer ?
#
loop_
_entity_poly.entity_id
_entity_poly.type
_entity_poly.pdbx_seq_one_letter_code
_entity_poly.pdbx_strand_id
1 'polypeptide(L)'
;MTTHDAGGDPFTPVLEAVRGAGWATTTLSLSGVTDKAAFMERCARGLGLPDWFGRNWDALADCLTDLSWERPARGRLLVVSGWQEYADAAPGEWRIAQDVFSSAVEHWRGAAEGGLEIVLALGPADSADSADSADCADCADTERGGD
;
A
#
# COMPACT_ATOMS: atom_id res chain seq x y z
N MET A 1 23.71 -14.77 21.42
CA MET A 1 23.65 -14.83 19.95
C MET A 1 22.27 -14.32 19.57
N THR A 2 22.19 -13.00 19.41
CA THR A 2 20.98 -12.23 19.15
C THR A 2 20.53 -12.52 17.72
N THR A 3 19.43 -13.24 17.57
CA THR A 3 18.68 -13.24 16.31
C THR A 3 17.96 -11.90 16.22
N HIS A 4 18.45 -11.07 15.31
CA HIS A 4 17.78 -9.87 14.83
C HIS A 4 16.48 -10.37 14.15
N ASP A 5 15.36 -10.31 14.87
CA ASP A 5 14.04 -10.52 14.29
C ASP A 5 13.79 -9.30 13.39
N ALA A 6 14.12 -9.44 12.12
CA ALA A 6 13.78 -8.46 11.11
C ALA A 6 12.26 -8.39 11.09
N GLY A 7 11.70 -7.26 11.55
CA GLY A 7 10.28 -6.94 11.48
C GLY A 7 9.81 -6.91 10.03
N GLY A 8 9.64 -8.09 9.45
CA GLY A 8 9.05 -8.27 8.14
C GLY A 8 7.61 -7.82 8.21
N ASP A 9 7.18 -7.06 7.21
CA ASP A 9 5.79 -6.68 7.06
C ASP A 9 4.92 -7.94 7.26
N PRO A 10 3.95 -7.93 8.19
CA PRO A 10 3.22 -9.15 8.57
C PRO A 10 2.42 -9.74 7.40
N PHE A 11 2.23 -8.97 6.32
CA PHE A 11 1.58 -9.41 5.10
C PHE A 11 2.56 -10.00 4.08
N THR A 12 3.88 -9.93 4.29
CA THR A 12 4.90 -10.49 3.38
C THR A 12 4.54 -11.88 2.82
N PRO A 13 4.22 -12.90 3.63
CA PRO A 13 3.92 -14.24 3.10
C PRO A 13 2.65 -14.27 2.23
N VAL A 14 1.60 -13.51 2.57
CA VAL A 14 0.38 -13.44 1.76
C VAL A 14 0.62 -12.66 0.47
N LEU A 15 1.37 -11.56 0.53
CA LEU A 15 1.71 -10.77 -0.64
C LEU A 15 2.57 -11.59 -1.61
N GLU A 16 3.53 -12.39 -1.12
CA GLU A 16 4.32 -13.29 -1.95
C GLU A 16 3.48 -14.37 -2.62
N ALA A 17 2.56 -15.00 -1.87
CA ALA A 17 1.66 -16.00 -2.43
C ALA A 17 0.76 -15.41 -3.55
N VAL A 18 0.24 -14.20 -3.33
CA VAL A 18 -0.61 -13.49 -4.28
C VAL A 18 0.17 -13.07 -5.53
N ARG A 19 1.39 -12.55 -5.37
CA ARG A 19 2.30 -12.29 -6.51
C ARG A 19 2.63 -13.56 -7.29
N GLY A 20 2.84 -14.68 -6.61
CA GLY A 20 3.06 -16.00 -7.24
C GLY A 20 1.88 -16.47 -8.10
N ALA A 21 0.66 -16.00 -7.81
CA ALA A 21 -0.53 -16.24 -8.61
C ALA A 21 -0.69 -15.25 -9.81
N GLY A 22 0.27 -14.34 -10.00
CA GLY A 22 0.26 -13.35 -11.08
C GLY A 22 -0.57 -12.09 -10.78
N TRP A 23 -0.82 -11.80 -9.50
CA TRP A 23 -1.51 -10.59 -9.06
C TRP A 23 -0.50 -9.51 -8.67
N ALA A 24 -0.87 -8.24 -8.87
CA ALA A 24 -0.14 -7.11 -8.32
C ALA A 24 -0.51 -6.91 -6.85
N THR A 25 0.45 -6.53 -6.02
CA THR A 25 0.22 -6.30 -4.58
C THR A 25 0.75 -4.94 -4.18
N THR A 26 -0.08 -4.16 -3.48
CA THR A 26 0.27 -2.83 -2.97
C THR A 26 -0.07 -2.75 -1.49
N THR A 27 0.83 -2.18 -0.69
CA THR A 27 0.60 -1.93 0.74
C THR A 27 0.45 -0.43 1.00
N LEU A 28 -0.55 -0.06 1.79
CA LEU A 28 -0.84 1.32 2.18
C LEU A 28 -0.90 1.40 3.71
N SER A 29 0.14 1.92 4.33
CA SER A 29 0.14 2.22 5.76
C SER A 29 -0.43 3.61 5.99
N LEU A 30 -1.51 3.74 6.77
CA LEU A 30 -2.13 5.00 7.21
C LEU A 30 -1.72 5.38 8.64
N SER A 31 -0.69 4.75 9.19
CA SER A 31 -0.20 5.04 10.54
C SER A 31 0.17 6.52 10.69
N GLY A 32 -0.28 7.15 11.78
CA GLY A 32 -0.09 8.58 12.04
C GLY A 32 -0.95 9.52 11.18
N VAL A 33 -1.87 9.02 10.35
CA VAL A 33 -2.81 9.84 9.59
C VAL A 33 -4.04 10.13 10.44
N THR A 34 -4.32 11.41 10.69
CA THR A 34 -5.49 11.86 11.47
C THR A 34 -6.47 12.72 10.69
N ASP A 35 -6.08 13.19 9.51
CA ASP A 35 -6.83 14.17 8.73
C ASP A 35 -6.91 13.78 7.25
N LYS A 36 -8.00 14.15 6.59
CA LYS A 36 -8.24 13.83 5.17
C LYS A 36 -7.10 14.25 4.25
N ALA A 37 -6.47 15.40 4.49
CA ALA A 37 -5.37 15.86 3.65
C ALA A 37 -4.17 14.89 3.69
N ALA A 38 -3.80 14.43 4.89
CA ALA A 38 -2.75 13.44 5.08
C ALA A 38 -3.15 12.07 4.53
N PHE A 39 -4.42 11.68 4.65
CA PHE A 39 -4.95 10.46 4.03
C PHE A 39 -4.78 10.49 2.50
N MET A 40 -5.19 11.58 1.86
CA MET A 40 -5.11 11.73 0.40
C MET A 40 -3.67 11.74 -0.09
N GLU A 41 -2.76 12.38 0.64
CA GLU A 41 -1.33 12.36 0.32
C GLU A 41 -0.73 10.95 0.48
N ARG A 42 -1.11 10.23 1.53
CA ARG A 42 -0.66 8.86 1.77
C ARG A 42 -1.17 7.92 0.69
N CYS A 43 -2.42 8.06 0.26
CA CYS A 43 -2.98 7.34 -0.88
C CYS A 43 -2.22 7.66 -2.16
N ALA A 44 -1.99 8.95 -2.47
CA ALA A 44 -1.29 9.35 -3.68
C ALA A 44 0.11 8.72 -3.76
N ARG A 45 0.86 8.77 -2.66
CA ARG A 45 2.19 8.16 -2.61
C ARG A 45 2.16 6.63 -2.62
N GLY A 46 1.27 6.01 -1.83
CA GLY A 46 1.21 4.56 -1.67
C GLY A 46 0.68 3.82 -2.90
N LEU A 47 -0.23 4.44 -3.64
CA LEU A 47 -0.81 3.90 -4.88
C LEU A 47 -0.08 4.40 -6.13
N GLY A 48 0.92 5.28 -6.00
CA GLY A 48 1.61 5.89 -7.14
C GLY A 48 0.69 6.71 -8.04
N LEU A 49 -0.28 7.42 -7.46
CA LEU A 49 -1.26 8.20 -8.22
C LEU A 49 -0.57 9.36 -8.96
N PRO A 50 -1.07 9.71 -10.15
CA PRO A 50 -0.50 10.79 -10.96
C PRO A 50 -0.68 12.17 -10.32
N ASP A 51 0.17 13.13 -10.71
CA ASP A 51 0.20 14.48 -10.15
C ASP A 51 -1.10 15.28 -10.30
N TRP A 52 -1.97 14.89 -11.24
CA TRP A 52 -3.30 15.49 -11.43
C TRP A 52 -4.35 15.02 -10.42
N PHE A 53 -3.99 14.10 -9.52
CA PHE A 53 -4.89 13.58 -8.50
C PHE A 53 -5.53 14.70 -7.66
N GLY A 54 -6.87 14.80 -7.73
CA GLY A 54 -7.64 15.90 -7.14
C GLY A 54 -7.74 15.90 -5.61
N ARG A 55 -7.05 14.99 -4.91
CA ARG A 55 -6.98 14.87 -3.43
C ARG A 55 -8.34 14.95 -2.74
N ASN A 56 -9.34 14.28 -3.32
CA ASN A 56 -10.69 14.21 -2.78
C ASN A 56 -11.25 12.78 -2.93
N TRP A 57 -12.39 12.50 -2.29
CA TRP A 57 -12.99 11.16 -2.25
C TRP A 57 -13.44 10.64 -3.63
N ASP A 58 -13.96 11.54 -4.46
CA ASP A 58 -14.43 11.24 -5.81
C ASP A 58 -13.24 10.90 -6.71
N ALA A 59 -12.18 11.70 -6.66
CA ALA A 59 -10.93 11.44 -7.35
C ALA A 59 -10.28 10.13 -6.91
N LEU A 60 -10.39 9.76 -5.62
CA LEU A 60 -9.89 8.46 -5.14
C LEU A 60 -10.73 7.31 -5.70
N ALA A 61 -12.05 7.45 -5.74
CA ALA A 61 -12.95 6.47 -6.34
C ALA A 61 -12.66 6.27 -7.83
N ASP A 62 -12.53 7.37 -8.58
CA ASP A 62 -12.11 7.34 -9.98
C ASP A 62 -10.77 6.63 -10.12
N CYS A 63 -9.81 6.95 -9.25
CA CYS A 63 -8.50 6.34 -9.39
C CYS A 63 -8.47 4.84 -9.08
N LEU A 64 -9.29 4.38 -8.14
CA LEU A 64 -9.39 2.95 -7.81
C LEU A 64 -10.21 2.17 -8.84
N THR A 65 -11.07 2.84 -9.61
CA THR A 65 -11.87 2.23 -10.68
C THR A 65 -11.21 2.34 -12.06
N ASP A 66 -10.31 3.31 -12.26
CA ASP A 66 -9.51 3.46 -13.48
C ASP A 66 -8.02 3.21 -13.21
N LEU A 67 -7.62 1.95 -13.06
CA LEU A 67 -6.20 1.58 -12.84
C LEU A 67 -5.43 1.40 -14.15
N SER A 68 -5.75 2.21 -15.17
CA SER A 68 -5.23 2.07 -16.53
C SER A 68 -3.76 2.47 -16.67
N TRP A 69 -3.22 3.29 -15.74
CA TRP A 69 -1.80 3.67 -15.71
C TRP A 69 -0.89 2.60 -15.10
N GLU A 70 -1.47 1.67 -14.35
CA GLU A 70 -0.74 0.58 -13.72
C GLU A 70 -0.47 -0.54 -14.73
N ARG A 71 0.58 -1.33 -14.50
CA ARG A 71 0.84 -2.50 -15.36
C ARG A 71 -0.33 -3.50 -15.30
N PRO A 72 -0.74 -4.08 -16.44
CA PRO A 72 -1.80 -5.08 -16.46
C PRO A 72 -1.41 -6.27 -15.58
N ALA A 73 -2.35 -6.71 -14.74
CA ALA A 73 -2.20 -7.83 -13.83
C ALA A 73 -3.46 -8.70 -13.86
N ARG A 74 -3.35 -9.98 -13.48
CA ARG A 74 -4.52 -10.87 -13.38
C ARG A 74 -5.56 -10.34 -12.38
N GLY A 75 -5.06 -9.73 -11.32
CA GLY A 75 -5.82 -9.03 -10.29
C GLY A 75 -4.87 -8.21 -9.43
N ARG A 76 -5.42 -7.41 -8.54
CA ARG A 76 -4.71 -6.46 -7.68
C ARG A 76 -5.19 -6.62 -6.25
N LEU A 77 -4.25 -6.70 -5.32
CA LEU A 77 -4.51 -6.72 -3.89
C LEU A 77 -3.93 -5.45 -3.26
N LEU A 78 -4.80 -4.64 -2.65
CA LEU A 78 -4.42 -3.51 -1.82
C LEU A 78 -4.60 -3.87 -0.35
N VAL A 79 -3.53 -3.83 0.43
CA VAL A 79 -3.59 -4.03 1.89
C VAL A 79 -3.45 -2.68 2.57
N VAL A 80 -4.45 -2.28 3.35
CA VAL A 80 -4.45 -1.03 4.11
C VAL A 80 -4.28 -1.31 5.60
N SER A 81 -3.26 -0.73 6.23
CA SER A 81 -2.92 -0.92 7.65
C SER A 81 -2.85 0.42 8.39
N GLY A 82 -2.89 0.40 9.72
CA GLY A 82 -2.74 1.62 10.55
C GLY A 82 -3.89 2.62 10.41
N TRP A 83 -5.05 2.17 9.91
CA TRP A 83 -6.21 3.04 9.65
C TRP A 83 -7.00 3.39 10.91
N GLN A 84 -6.74 2.72 12.05
CA GLN A 84 -7.54 2.88 13.26
C GLN A 84 -7.43 4.29 13.87
N GLU A 85 -6.26 4.92 13.80
CA GLU A 85 -6.08 6.30 14.30
C GLU A 85 -6.94 7.29 13.50
N TYR A 86 -6.96 7.14 12.17
CA TYR A 86 -7.80 7.94 11.30
C TYR A 86 -9.30 7.68 11.56
N ALA A 87 -9.68 6.42 11.76
CA ALA A 87 -11.06 6.05 12.06
C ALA A 87 -11.57 6.62 13.39
N ASP A 88 -10.69 6.76 14.38
CA ASP A 88 -11.01 7.38 15.67
C ASP A 88 -11.09 8.91 15.57
N ALA A 89 -10.12 9.53 14.88
CA ALA A 89 -10.06 10.97 14.69
C ALA A 89 -11.20 11.52 13.81
N ALA A 90 -11.55 10.79 12.74
CA ALA A 90 -12.50 11.23 11.72
C ALA A 90 -13.47 10.11 11.29
N PRO A 91 -14.36 9.62 12.18
CA PRO A 91 -15.22 8.46 11.90
C PRO A 91 -16.18 8.68 10.72
N GLY A 92 -16.65 9.92 10.52
CA GLY A 92 -17.51 10.27 9.38
C GLY A 92 -16.77 10.17 8.04
N GLU A 93 -15.53 10.66 8.00
CA GLU A 93 -14.70 10.61 6.79
C GLU A 93 -14.19 9.19 6.52
N TRP A 94 -13.88 8.43 7.57
CA TRP A 94 -13.53 7.02 7.44
C TRP A 94 -14.67 6.17 6.88
N ARG A 95 -15.94 6.52 7.18
CA ARG A 95 -17.09 5.83 6.57
C ARG A 95 -17.13 6.08 5.06
N ILE A 96 -16.88 7.31 4.62
CA ILE A 96 -16.79 7.64 3.20
C ILE A 96 -15.63 6.88 2.53
N ALA A 97 -14.47 6.79 3.19
CA ALA A 97 -13.34 6.02 2.69
C ALA A 97 -13.70 4.54 2.47
N GLN A 98 -14.38 3.92 3.43
CA GLN A 98 -14.86 2.53 3.31
C GLN A 98 -15.88 2.37 2.17
N ASP A 99 -16.82 3.31 2.02
CA ASP A 99 -17.78 3.29 0.91
C ASP A 99 -17.07 3.39 -0.45
N VAL A 100 -16.03 4.24 -0.56
CA VAL A 100 -15.19 4.35 -1.75
C VAL A 100 -14.45 3.04 -2.04
N PHE A 101 -13.83 2.43 -1.02
CA PHE A 101 -13.14 1.15 -1.18
C PHE A 101 -14.10 0.02 -1.59
N SER A 102 -15.28 -0.07 -0.96
CA SER A 102 -16.31 -1.06 -1.33
C SER A 102 -16.74 -0.87 -2.78
N SER A 103 -17.08 0.37 -3.15
CA SER A 103 -17.56 0.69 -4.50
C SER A 103 -16.51 0.35 -5.56
N ALA A 104 -15.23 0.57 -5.27
CA ALA A 104 -14.14 0.17 -6.17
C ALA A 104 -14.04 -1.35 -6.33
N VAL A 105 -14.06 -2.12 -5.23
CA VAL A 105 -14.05 -3.59 -5.32
C VAL A 105 -15.27 -4.11 -6.09
N GLU A 106 -16.45 -3.53 -5.85
CA GLU A 106 -17.69 -3.90 -6.54
C GLU A 106 -17.64 -3.59 -8.04
N HIS A 107 -17.06 -2.46 -8.44
CA HIS A 107 -16.82 -2.12 -9.84
C HIS A 107 -16.01 -3.21 -10.55
N TRP A 108 -14.97 -3.73 -9.90
CA TRP A 108 -14.08 -4.73 -10.48
C TRP A 108 -14.59 -6.17 -10.39
N ARG A 109 -15.54 -6.48 -9.50
CA ARG A 109 -16.11 -7.84 -9.37
C ARG A 109 -16.81 -8.36 -10.64
N GLY A 110 -17.28 -7.47 -11.51
CA GLY A 110 -17.88 -7.81 -12.80
C GLY A 110 -16.92 -7.80 -13.99
N ALA A 111 -15.68 -7.33 -13.80
CA ALA A 111 -14.69 -7.24 -14.86
C ALA A 111 -14.09 -8.62 -15.16
N ALA A 112 -13.88 -8.92 -16.45
CA ALA A 112 -13.29 -10.20 -16.86
C ALA A 112 -11.80 -10.31 -16.51
N GLU A 113 -11.10 -9.18 -16.37
CA GLU A 113 -9.67 -9.07 -16.09
C GLU A 113 -9.41 -7.85 -15.20
N GLY A 114 -8.34 -7.87 -14.40
CA GLY A 114 -7.90 -6.70 -13.62
C GLY A 114 -8.62 -6.50 -12.28
N GLY A 115 -9.25 -7.54 -11.73
CA GLY A 115 -9.99 -7.48 -10.46
C GLY A 115 -9.23 -6.79 -9.33
N LEU A 116 -9.91 -6.00 -8.49
CA LEU A 116 -9.33 -5.32 -7.34
C LEU A 116 -9.92 -5.87 -6.04
N GLU A 117 -9.06 -6.30 -5.12
CA GLU A 117 -9.42 -6.68 -3.76
C GLU A 117 -8.71 -5.77 -2.76
N ILE A 118 -9.45 -5.30 -1.75
CA ILE A 118 -8.93 -4.39 -0.71
C ILE A 118 -9.10 -5.06 0.65
N VAL A 119 -8.00 -5.20 1.40
CA VAL A 119 -7.97 -5.79 2.74
C VAL A 119 -7.61 -4.71 3.75
N LEU A 120 -8.51 -4.47 4.71
CA LEU A 120 -8.26 -3.60 5.86
C LEU A 120 -7.66 -4.44 6.99
N ALA A 121 -6.38 -4.29 7.23
CA ALA A 121 -5.69 -5.03 8.26
C ALA A 121 -5.86 -4.38 9.63
N LEU A 122 -6.28 -5.17 10.61
CA LEU A 122 -6.31 -4.80 12.02
C LEU A 122 -4.98 -5.19 12.67
N GLY A 123 -4.26 -4.22 13.20
CA GLY A 123 -3.00 -4.43 13.93
C GLY A 123 -2.57 -3.16 14.64
N PRO A 124 -1.66 -3.22 15.63
CA PRO A 124 -1.08 -1.99 16.17
C PRO A 124 -0.53 -1.17 15.00
N ALA A 125 -0.73 0.15 15.01
CA ALA A 125 -0.11 1.05 14.05
C ALA A 125 1.40 0.82 14.14
N ASP A 126 1.92 -0.05 13.27
CA ASP A 126 3.28 -0.50 13.38
C ASP A 126 4.18 0.71 13.17
N SER A 127 5.15 0.85 14.06
CA SER A 127 6.14 1.92 14.07
C SER A 127 7.04 1.76 12.85
N ALA A 128 6.53 2.07 11.67
CA ALA A 128 7.27 2.07 10.41
C ALA A 128 7.19 3.46 9.78
N ASP A 129 7.55 4.46 10.58
CA ASP A 129 8.25 5.64 10.10
C ASP A 129 9.76 5.35 10.27
N SER A 130 10.38 4.83 9.22
CA SER A 130 11.83 4.82 9.01
C SER A 130 12.08 4.66 7.51
N ALA A 131 12.01 5.80 6.81
CA ALA A 131 12.87 6.24 5.71
C ALA A 131 13.42 5.14 4.77
N ASP A 132 13.02 5.09 3.50
CA ASP A 132 13.70 5.85 2.42
C ASP A 132 15.12 6.32 2.78
N SER A 133 16.10 5.47 2.52
CA SER A 133 17.42 5.89 2.06
C SER A 133 18.11 4.70 1.39
N ALA A 134 18.16 4.77 0.06
CA ALA A 134 19.24 4.16 -0.69
C ALA A 134 20.57 4.70 -0.15
N ASP A 135 21.47 3.83 0.30
CA ASP A 135 22.93 3.92 0.07
C ASP A 135 23.66 2.73 0.71
N CYS A 136 24.08 1.78 -0.13
CA CYS A 136 25.33 1.03 0.02
C CYS A 136 25.54 0.23 -1.28
N ALA A 137 25.79 0.97 -2.36
CA ALA A 137 26.78 0.50 -3.31
C ALA A 137 28.16 0.81 -2.70
N ASP A 138 29.13 -0.05 -3.02
CA ASP A 138 30.56 0.06 -2.72
C ASP A 138 31.08 -0.59 -1.44
N CYS A 139 31.57 -1.83 -1.60
CA CYS A 139 32.88 -2.28 -1.12
C CYS A 139 33.30 -3.47 -1.98
N ALA A 140 33.67 -3.20 -3.24
CA ALA A 140 34.55 -4.07 -3.98
C ALA A 140 35.97 -3.55 -3.77
N ASP A 141 36.67 -4.08 -2.76
CA ASP A 141 38.12 -3.93 -2.67
C ASP A 141 38.76 -5.31 -2.75
N THR A 142 39.34 -5.54 -3.93
CA THR A 142 40.52 -6.36 -4.20
C THR A 142 41.46 -6.39 -2.99
N GLU A 143 42.06 -7.55 -2.67
CA GLU A 143 43.45 -7.73 -2.18
C GLU A 143 43.59 -9.09 -1.46
N ARG A 144 44.17 -10.10 -2.13
CA ARG A 144 45.16 -11.02 -1.55
C ARG A 144 45.83 -11.88 -2.61
N GLY A 145 46.93 -11.36 -3.14
CA GLY A 145 48.06 -12.19 -3.54
C GLY A 145 48.96 -12.47 -2.33
N GLY A 146 49.59 -13.64 -2.31
CA GLY A 146 50.73 -13.94 -1.44
C GLY A 146 50.64 -15.29 -0.72
N ASP A 147 51.05 -16.36 -1.40
CA ASP A 147 52.18 -17.20 -0.95
C ASP A 147 52.87 -17.82 -2.17
#